data_AF-A0A452XDC2-F1
#
_entry.id   AF-A0A452XDC2-F1
#
_cell.length_a   1.000
_cell.length_b   1.000
_cell.length_c   1.000
_cell.angle_alpha   90.00
_cell.angle_beta   90.00
_cell.angle_gamma   90.00
#
_symmetry.space_group_name_H-M   'P 1'
#
loop_
_entity.id
_entity.type
_entity.pdbx_description
1 polymer ?
#
loop_
_entity_poly.entity_id
_entity_poly.type
_entity_poly.pdbx_seq_one_letter_code
_entity_poly.pdbx_strand_id
1 'polypeptide(L)' 'HKPAVAIAALSSQNPGAITIANAVFGSDPQISDDVLAKAFQVEKNTIDWLQAQFWENNHN' A
#
# COMPACT_ATOMS: atom_id res chain seq x y z
N HIS A 1 -3.95 13.89 -24.35
CA HIS A 1 -3.50 12.75 -23.51
C HIS A 1 -3.47 11.50 -24.38
N LYS A 2 -2.36 10.75 -24.38
CA LYS A 2 -2.26 9.44 -25.03
C LYS A 2 -2.11 8.38 -23.93
N PRO A 3 -2.73 7.20 -24.05
CA PRO A 3 -2.54 6.11 -23.09
C PRO A 3 -1.07 5.69 -22.98
N ALA A 4 -0.63 5.33 -21.77
CA ALA A 4 0.69 4.77 -21.49
C ALA A 4 0.56 3.28 -21.11
N VAL A 5 1.54 2.46 -21.50
CA VAL A 5 1.58 1.01 -21.23
C VAL A 5 2.97 0.61 -20.76
N ALA A 6 3.05 -0.32 -19.81
CA ALA A 6 4.27 -0.97 -19.36
C ALA A 6 4.16 -2.50 -19.50
N ILE A 7 5.25 -3.17 -19.90
CA ILE A 7 5.35 -4.63 -20.01
C ILE A 7 6.55 -5.07 -19.19
N ALA A 8 6.35 -6.00 -18.25
CA ALA A 8 7.39 -6.59 -17.42
C ALA A 8 7.41 -8.11 -17.57
N ALA A 9 8.61 -8.70 -17.60
CA ALA A 9 8.82 -10.15 -17.64
C ALA A 9 9.59 -10.59 -16.40
N LEU A 10 9.04 -11.56 -15.67
CA LEU A 10 9.56 -12.06 -14.39
C LEU A 10 9.93 -13.53 -14.57
N SER A 11 11.08 -13.96 -14.03
CA SER A 11 11.63 -15.32 -14.22
C SER A 11 11.10 -16.36 -13.25
N SER A 12 9.96 -16.10 -12.60
CA SER A 12 9.29 -17.03 -11.68
C SER A 12 7.86 -17.26 -12.14
N GLN A 13 7.37 -18.48 -12.02
CA GLN A 13 5.95 -18.83 -12.25
C GLN A 13 5.03 -18.26 -11.17
N ASN A 14 5.58 -17.92 -10.00
CA ASN A 14 4.91 -17.21 -8.93
C ASN A 14 5.78 -16.03 -8.47
N PRO A 15 5.93 -14.98 -9.29
CA PRO A 15 6.91 -13.93 -9.03
C PRO A 15 6.50 -13.01 -7.88
N GLY A 16 5.22 -13.01 -7.49
CA GLY A 16 4.67 -12.12 -6.49
C GLY A 16 4.72 -10.65 -6.91
N ALA A 17 3.82 -9.83 -6.37
CA ALA A 17 3.91 -8.38 -6.48
C ALA A 17 3.37 -7.79 -5.18
N ILE A 18 4.14 -6.90 -4.56
CA ILE A 18 3.74 -6.22 -3.34
C ILE A 18 3.79 -4.72 -3.61
N THR A 19 2.62 -4.12 -3.75
CA THR A 19 2.49 -2.66 -3.84
C THR A 19 2.74 -2.08 -2.45
N ILE A 20 3.81 -1.31 -2.27
CA ILE A 20 4.25 -0.81 -0.95
C ILE A 20 3.14 -0.05 -0.23
N ALA A 21 2.45 0.87 -0.92
CA ALA A 21 1.38 1.65 -0.31
C ALA A 21 0.23 0.77 0.21
N ASN A 22 -0.13 -0.26 -0.55
CA ASN A 22 -1.15 -1.21 -0.14
C ASN A 22 -0.69 -2.08 1.05
N ALA A 23 0.57 -2.54 1.01
CA ALA A 23 1.14 -3.37 2.06
C ALA A 23 1.33 -2.63 3.40
N VAL A 24 1.51 -1.30 3.36
CA VAL A 24 1.76 -0.48 4.56
C VAL A 24 0.48 0.16 5.10
N PHE A 25 -0.36 0.72 4.22
CA PHE A 25 -1.55 1.49 4.62
C PHE A 25 -2.88 0.78 4.35
N GLY A 26 -2.89 -0.26 3.51
CA GLY A 26 -4.11 -1.00 3.17
C GLY A 26 -4.25 -2.36 3.87
N SER A 27 -3.22 -2.84 4.57
CA SER A 27 -3.15 -4.23 5.05
C SER A 27 -4.36 -4.67 5.87
N ASP A 28 -4.69 -5.96 5.80
CA ASP A 28 -5.68 -6.61 6.66
C ASP A 28 -5.01 -7.70 7.53
N PRO A 29 -4.99 -7.55 8.87
CA PRO A 29 -5.46 -6.40 9.65
C PRO A 29 -4.58 -5.16 9.45
N GLN A 30 -5.11 -3.97 9.80
CA GLN A 30 -4.36 -2.72 9.72
C GLN A 30 -3.13 -2.73 10.63
N ILE A 31 -2.02 -2.18 10.14
CA ILE A 31 -0.86 -1.87 10.98
C ILE A 31 -1.24 -0.70 11.90
N SER A 32 -0.92 -0.82 13.19
CA SER A 32 -1.19 0.22 14.20
C SER A 32 -0.69 1.61 13.79
N ASP A 33 -1.57 2.60 13.93
CA ASP A 33 -1.27 4.00 13.59
C ASP A 33 -0.12 4.56 14.43
N ASP A 34 0.02 4.12 15.68
CA ASP A 34 1.15 4.48 16.55
C ASP A 34 2.49 4.00 15.96
N VAL A 35 2.52 2.79 15.42
CA VAL A 35 3.72 2.22 14.80
C VAL A 35 4.05 2.96 13.52
N LEU A 36 3.07 3.22 12.67
CA LEU A 36 3.24 3.93 11.40
C LEU A 36 3.63 5.40 11.63
N ALA A 37 2.93 6.11 12.52
CA ALA A 37 3.24 7.51 12.86
C ALA A 37 4.68 7.65 13.36
N LYS A 38 5.14 6.71 14.20
CA LYS A 38 6.52 6.69 14.68
C LYS A 38 7.52 6.34 13.57
N ALA A 39 7.22 5.36 12.73
CA ALA A 39 8.11 4.92 11.66
C ALA A 39 8.32 5.99 10.59
N PHE A 40 7.23 6.69 10.21
CA PHE A 40 7.24 7.73 9.20
C PHE A 40 7.45 9.15 9.76
N GLN A 41 7.48 9.30 11.09
CA GLN A 41 7.66 10.58 11.79
C GLN A 41 6.60 11.62 11.41
N VAL A 42 5.35 11.18 11.35
CA VAL A 42 4.17 12.01 11.02
C VAL A 42 3.12 11.93 12.12
N GLU A 43 2.13 12.81 12.05
CA GLU A 43 0.98 12.77 12.95
C GLU A 43 0.04 11.60 12.60
N LYS A 44 -0.66 11.06 13.60
CA LYS A 44 -1.63 9.98 13.39
C LYS A 44 -2.70 10.31 12.34
N ASN A 45 -3.20 11.54 12.35
CA ASN A 45 -4.17 12.00 11.35
C ASN A 45 -3.69 11.83 9.89
N THR A 46 -2.37 11.92 9.65
CA THR A 46 -1.79 11.65 8.33
C THR A 46 -1.84 10.17 8.00
N ILE A 47 -1.60 9.30 8.98
CA ILE A 47 -1.72 7.84 8.85
C ILE A 47 -3.17 7.44 8.60
N ASP A 48 -4.11 7.96 9.39
CA ASP A 48 -5.54 7.67 9.23
C ASP A 48 -6.02 8.03 7.82
N TRP A 49 -5.60 9.21 7.33
CA TRP A 49 -5.91 9.64 5.97
C TRP A 49 -5.31 8.70 4.91
N LEU A 50 -4.03 8.31 5.08
CA LEU A 50 -3.36 7.37 4.17
C LEU A 50 -4.06 6.01 4.17
N GLN A 51 -4.36 5.44 5.33
CA GLN A 51 -5.05 4.15 5.41
C GLN A 51 -6.44 4.19 4.75
N ALA A 52 -7.19 5.29 4.91
CA ALA A 52 -8.45 5.48 4.22
C ALA A 52 -8.33 5.48 2.69
N GLN A 53 -7.19 5.92 2.12
CA GLN A 53 -6.96 5.88 0.67
C GLN A 53 -6.73 4.46 0.14
N PHE A 54 -6.27 3.52 0.98
CA PHE A 54 -5.85 2.18 0.55
C PHE A 54 -6.72 1.04 1.10
N TRP A 55 -7.75 1.34 1.90
CA TRP A 55 -8.63 0.36 2.54
C TRP A 55 -9.36 -0.55 1.54
N GLU A 56 -9.93 -0.02 0.47
CA GLU A 56 -10.73 -0.81 -0.50
C GLU A 56 -9.91 -1.80 -1.33
N ASN A 57 -8.59 -1.60 -1.43
CA ASN A 57 -7.72 -2.45 -2.27
C ASN A 57 -7.48 -3.86 -1.71
N ASN A 58 -7.93 -4.14 -0.48
CA ASN A 58 -7.76 -5.46 0.18
C ASN A 58 -9.10 -6.18 0.44
N HIS A 59 -10.23 -5.59 0.04
CA HIS A 59 -11.57 -6.18 0.21
C HIS A 59 -12.04 -6.86 -1.09
N ASN A 60 -11.31 -7.89 -1.54
CA ASN A 60 -11.77 -8.79 -2.62
C ASN A 60 -12.75 -9.84 -2.09
#